data_AF-A0A914DSI5-F1
#
_entry.id   AF-A0A914DSI5-F1
#
_cell.length_a   1.000
_cell.length_b   1.000
_cell.length_c   1.000
_cell.angle_alpha   90.00
_cell.angle_beta   90.00
_cell.angle_gamma   90.00
#
_symmetry.space_group_name_H-M   'P 1'
#
loop_
_entity.id
_entity.type
_entity.pdbx_description
1 polymer ?
#
loop_
_entity_poly.entity_id
_entity_poly.type
_entity_poly.pdbx_seq_one_letter_code
_entity_poly.pdbx_strand_id
1 'polypeptide(L)'
;MALISFNSVKRNADAFYILRSKQALKQCNKKAYYDALVLKGPMILINNGENLLYLGSPYVKNAKELRRSQLYLSDMALNDMTRELIMLNQSSFCQIFVK
;
A
#
# COMPACT_ATOMS: atom_id res chain seq x y z
N MET A 1 22.40 -6.32 3.70
CA MET A 1 21.18 -5.84 4.39
C MET A 1 21.40 -4.38 4.73
N ALA A 2 20.83 -3.43 3.98
CA ALA A 2 21.07 -2.01 4.25
C ALA A 2 20.37 -1.62 5.55
N LEU A 3 21.13 -1.16 6.54
CA LEU A 3 20.57 -0.61 7.77
C LEU A 3 19.91 0.73 7.42
N ILE A 4 18.58 0.75 7.43
CA ILE A 4 17.81 1.97 7.24
C ILE A 4 17.89 2.76 8.55
N SER A 5 18.65 3.85 8.55
CA SER A 5 18.72 4.82 9.65
C SER A 5 17.98 6.10 9.29
N PHE A 6 17.55 6.86 10.30
CA PHE A 6 16.88 8.15 10.10
C PHE A 6 17.66 9.08 9.17
N ASN A 7 18.98 9.22 9.40
CA ASN A 7 19.85 10.06 8.58
C ASN A 7 19.98 9.56 7.13
N SER A 8 19.90 8.25 6.91
CA SER A 8 19.93 7.68 5.56
C SER A 8 18.62 7.92 4.80
N VAL A 9 17.48 7.93 5.50
CA VAL A 9 16.17 8.31 4.91
C VAL A 9 16.12 9.82 4.66
N LYS A 10 16.55 10.64 5.63
CA LYS A 10 16.63 12.10 5.50
C LYS A 10 17.48 12.54 4.30
N ARG A 11 18.60 11.87 4.05
CA ARG A 11 19.46 12.14 2.87
C ARG A 11 18.80 11.80 1.53
N ASN A 12 17.80 10.92 1.53
CA ASN A 12 17.13 10.44 0.32
C ASN A 12 15.62 10.72 0.39
N ALA A 13 15.22 11.88 0.91
CA ALA A 13 13.82 12.23 1.13
C ALA A 13 12.98 12.22 -0.16
N ASP A 14 13.61 12.50 -1.32
CA ASP A 14 12.93 12.52 -2.63
C ASP A 14 12.63 11.12 -3.19
N ALA A 15 13.09 10.05 -2.53
CA ALA A 15 12.85 8.68 -2.96
C ALA A 15 11.47 8.17 -2.51
N PHE A 16 10.85 7.32 -3.32
CA PHE A 16 9.72 6.51 -2.88
C PHE A 16 10.21 5.34 -2.04
N TYR A 17 9.55 5.13 -0.91
CA TYR A 17 9.80 4.04 0.01
C TYR A 17 8.66 3.04 -0.01
N ILE A 18 9.03 1.76 0.03
CA ILE A 18 8.10 0.65 0.16
C ILE A 18 8.20 0.10 1.58
N LEU A 19 7.12 0.20 2.33
CA LEU A 19 7.01 -0.38 3.67
C LEU A 19 6.17 -1.65 3.59
N ARG A 20 6.70 -2.73 4.16
CA ARG A 20 6.00 -4.02 4.22
C ARG A 20 5.77 -4.41 5.68
N SER A 21 4.54 -4.81 6.02
CA SER A 21 4.24 -5.36 7.34
C SER A 21 4.99 -6.68 7.55
N LYS A 22 5.53 -6.89 8.76
CA LYS A 22 6.28 -8.12 9.09
C LYS A 22 5.41 -9.39 9.09
N GLN A 23 4.12 -9.23 9.35
CA GLN A 23 3.17 -10.34 9.38
C GLN A 23 2.09 -10.10 8.34
N ALA A 24 1.83 -11.11 7.52
CA ALA A 24 0.50 -11.34 7.02
C ALA A 24 -0.39 -11.65 8.22
N LEU A 25 -1.53 -10.97 8.36
CA LEU A 25 -2.45 -11.18 9.48
C LEU A 25 -2.89 -12.65 9.50
N LYS A 26 -2.29 -13.48 10.36
CA LYS A 26 -2.79 -14.83 10.64
C LYS A 26 -4.02 -14.68 11.52
N GLN A 27 -5.21 -14.69 10.93
CA GLN A 27 -6.42 -14.90 11.72
C GLN A 27 -6.60 -16.37 12.09
N CYS A 28 -7.34 -16.59 13.18
CA CYS A 28 -7.58 -17.85 13.88
C CYS A 28 -8.11 -19.01 13.02
N ASN A 29 -8.51 -18.75 11.77
CA ASN A 29 -8.89 -19.76 10.80
C ASN A 29 -7.65 -20.26 10.02
N LYS A 30 -7.16 -21.43 10.44
CA LYS A 30 -5.94 -22.13 9.96
C LYS A 30 -5.84 -22.43 8.45
N LYS A 31 -6.72 -21.88 7.59
CA LYS A 31 -6.81 -22.19 6.14
C LYS A 31 -6.59 -21.02 5.19
N ALA A 32 -6.60 -19.76 5.64
CA ALA A 32 -6.41 -18.60 4.77
C ALA A 32 -5.02 -17.98 4.94
N TYR A 33 -4.21 -17.98 3.87
CA TYR A 33 -2.93 -17.26 3.82
C TYR A 33 -3.17 -15.89 3.19
N TYR A 34 -3.01 -14.84 3.99
CA TYR A 34 -3.10 -13.45 3.53
C TYR A 34 -1.72 -12.96 3.09
N ASP A 35 -1.69 -11.96 2.22
CA ASP A 35 -0.46 -11.28 1.85
C ASP A 35 -0.13 -10.20 2.89
N ALA A 36 1.16 -9.94 3.10
CA ALA A 36 1.57 -8.81 3.93
C ALA A 36 1.08 -7.49 3.32
N LEU A 37 0.71 -6.54 4.18
CA LEU A 37 0.41 -5.18 3.74
C LEU A 37 1.69 -4.56 3.19
N VAL A 38 1.60 -4.04 1.97
CA VAL A 38 2.67 -3.27 1.34
C VAL A 38 2.12 -1.88 1.07
N LEU A 39 2.83 -0.86 1.53
CA LEU A 39 2.55 0.54 1.25
C LEU A 39 3.68 1.08 0.37
N LYS A 40 3.33 1.94 -0.58
CA LYS A 40 4.28 2.68 -1.41
C LYS A 40 4.00 4.18 -1.26
N GLY A 41 5.03 4.97 -1.00
CA GLY A 41 4.88 6.41 -0.80
C GLY A 41 6.18 7.13 -0.49
N PRO A 42 6.20 8.47 -0.54
CA PRO A 42 7.34 9.28 -0.14
C PRO A 42 7.50 9.34 1.39
N MET A 43 8.71 9.72 1.82
CA MET A 43 9.02 10.11 3.19
C MET A 43 9.20 11.62 3.25
N ILE A 44 8.41 12.32 4.05
CA ILE A 44 8.38 13.78 4.13
C ILE A 44 9.01 14.23 5.44
N LEU A 45 9.96 15.14 5.38
CA LEU A 45 10.52 15.79 6.56
C LEU A 45 9.52 16.83 7.08
N ILE A 46 9.17 16.72 8.36
CA ILE A 46 8.31 17.68 9.07
C ILE A 46 9.02 18.15 10.35
N ASN A 47 8.45 19.17 11.00
CA ASN A 47 8.99 19.74 12.25
C ASN A 47 10.48 20.14 12.12
N ASN A 48 10.79 21.02 11.16
CA ASN A 48 12.17 21.44 10.86
C ASN A 48 13.16 20.29 10.57
N GLY A 49 12.65 19.13 10.13
CA GLY A 49 13.46 17.98 9.76
C GLY A 49 13.89 17.08 10.92
N GLU A 50 13.19 17.16 12.04
CA GLU A 50 13.34 16.27 13.20
C GLU A 50 12.47 15.01 13.09
N ASN A 51 11.38 15.08 12.32
CA ASN A 51 10.42 14.00 12.17
C ASN A 51 10.24 13.61 10.70
N LEU A 52 9.95 12.34 10.45
CA LEU A 52 9.63 11.81 9.13
C LEU A 52 8.17 11.35 9.12
N LEU A 53 7.39 11.91 8.20
CA LEU A 53 6.02 11.50 7.90
C LEU A 53 6.02 10.62 6.66
N TYR A 54 5.49 9.40 6.78
CA TYR A 54 5.30 8.52 5.63
C TYR A 54 3.87 8.65 5.09
N LEU A 55 3.72 9.09 3.85
CA LEU A 55 2.43 9.15 3.17
C LEU A 55 2.35 8.05 2.11
N GLY A 56 1.87 6.88 2.51
CA GLY A 56 1.78 5.71 1.64
C GLY A 56 0.36 5.37 1.20
N SER A 57 0.23 4.87 -0.03
CA SER A 57 -0.98 4.18 -0.51
C SER A 57 -0.70 2.68 -0.60
N PRO A 58 -1.71 1.79 -0.39
CA PRO A 58 -1.56 0.36 -0.56
C PRO A 58 -1.03 -0.02 -1.95
N TYR A 59 -0.02 -0.88 -2.00
CA TYR A 59 0.54 -1.36 -3.25
C TYR A 59 -0.21 -2.63 -3.70
N VAL A 60 -1.41 -2.43 -4.24
CA VAL A 60 -2.31 -3.48 -4.74
C VAL A 60 -2.88 -3.08 -6.11
N LYS A 61 -3.06 -4.04 -7.01
CA LYS A 61 -3.46 -3.75 -8.41
C LYS A 61 -4.91 -4.06 -8.73
N ASN A 62 -5.53 -4.94 -7.96
CA ASN A 62 -6.85 -5.49 -8.27
C ASN A 62 -7.60 -5.87 -6.99
N ALA A 63 -8.92 -6.10 -7.12
CA ALA A 63 -9.78 -6.45 -5.99
C ALA A 63 -9.38 -7.77 -5.30
N LYS A 64 -8.75 -8.70 -6.04
CA LYS A 64 -8.28 -9.98 -5.50
C LYS A 64 -7.08 -9.80 -4.56
N GLU A 65 -6.11 -8.99 -4.95
CA GLU A 65 -4.97 -8.60 -4.11
C GLU A 65 -5.42 -7.80 -2.89
N LEU A 66 -6.34 -6.85 -3.07
CA LEU A 66 -6.94 -6.07 -1.98
C LEU A 66 -7.53 -7.00 -0.90
N ARG A 67 -8.33 -8.01 -1.32
CA ARG A 67 -8.90 -9.01 -0.42
C ARG A 67 -7.83 -9.89 0.26
N ARG A 68 -6.80 -10.30 -0.48
CA ARG A 68 -5.66 -11.09 0.05
C ARG A 68 -4.84 -10.29 1.05
N SER A 69 -4.75 -8.97 0.93
CA SER A 69 -4.11 -8.09 1.91
C SER A 69 -5.03 -7.65 3.05
N GLN A 70 -6.26 -8.18 3.11
CA GLN A 70 -7.27 -7.81 4.13
C GLN A 70 -7.60 -6.31 4.15
N LEU A 71 -7.57 -5.69 2.98
CA LEU A 71 -7.97 -4.31 2.79
C LEU A 71 -9.33 -4.24 2.10
N TYR A 72 -10.00 -3.11 2.27
CA TYR A 72 -11.23 -2.74 1.60
C TYR A 72 -11.05 -1.40 0.88
N LEU A 73 -11.90 -1.14 -0.12
CA LEU A 73 -11.89 0.16 -0.82
C LEU A 73 -12.24 1.32 0.13
N SER A 74 -12.99 1.04 1.19
CA SER A 74 -13.32 1.99 2.26
C SER A 74 -12.12 2.41 3.10
N ASP A 75 -11.06 1.59 3.13
CA ASP A 75 -9.84 1.90 3.88
C ASP A 75 -8.95 2.90 3.12
N MET A 76 -9.24 3.13 1.84
CA MET A 76 -8.58 4.13 1.00
C MET A 76 -9.44 5.39 0.89
N ALA A 77 -8.79 6.54 0.94
CA ALA A 77 -9.44 7.83 0.74
C ALA A 77 -10.16 7.88 -0.63
N LEU A 78 -11.21 8.69 -0.72
CA LEU A 78 -12.00 8.83 -1.95
C LEU A 78 -11.18 9.35 -3.13
N ASN A 79 -10.17 10.17 -2.86
CA ASN A 79 -9.26 10.76 -3.84
C ASN A 79 -7.96 9.95 -4.05
N ASP A 80 -7.86 8.73 -3.51
CA ASP A 80 -6.70 7.89 -3.72
C ASP A 80 -6.71 7.30 -5.14
N MET A 81 -5.65 7.57 -5.92
CA MET A 81 -5.52 7.07 -7.29
C MET A 81 -5.47 5.54 -7.36
N THR A 82 -4.90 4.86 -6.35
CA THR A 82 -4.87 3.39 -6.29
C THR A 82 -6.29 2.83 -6.23
N ARG A 83 -7.18 3.47 -5.45
CA ARG A 83 -8.59 3.08 -5.35
C ARG A 83 -9.29 3.20 -6.71
N GLU A 84 -9.10 4.32 -7.40
CA GLU A 84 -9.65 4.54 -8.74
C GLU A 84 -9.14 3.49 -9.74
N LEU A 85 -7.84 3.19 -9.73
CA LEU A 85 -7.24 2.17 -10.60
C LEU A 85 -7.84 0.77 -10.37
N ILE A 86 -8.04 0.37 -9.11
CA ILE A 86 -8.65 -0.93 -8.80
C ILE A 86 -10.08 -0.99 -9.35
N MET A 87 -10.86 0.08 -9.17
CA MET A 87 -12.23 0.18 -9.66
C MET A 87 -12.29 0.09 -11.19
N LEU A 88 -11.42 0.85 -11.89
CA LEU A 88 -11.30 0.82 -13.35
C LEU A 88 -10.92 -0.55 -13.89
N ASN A 89 -10.03 -1.26 -13.20
CA ASN A 89 -9.64 -2.62 -13.56
C ASN A 89 -10.81 -3.61 -13.42
N GLN A 90 -11.70 -3.44 -12.44
CA GLN A 90 -12.90 -4.27 -12.32
C GLN A 90 -13.94 -3.94 -13.39
N SER A 91 -14.20 -2.65 -13.66
CA SER A 91 -15.19 -2.25 -14.66
C SER A 91 -14.78 -2.66 -16.07
N SER A 92 -13.50 -2.48 -16.42
CA SER A 92 -12.96 -2.89 -17.72
C SER A 92 -13.07 -4.40 -17.92
N PHE A 93 -12.82 -5.19 -16.88
CA PHE A 93 -13.02 -6.64 -16.92
C PHE A 93 -14.48 -6.96 -17.23
N CYS A 94 -15.44 -6.42 -16.48
CA CYS A 94 -16.87 -6.66 -16.73
C CYS A 94 -17.31 -6.27 -18.15
N GLN A 95 -16.82 -5.15 -18.70
CA GLN A 95 -17.18 -4.72 -20.06
C GLN A 95 -16.72 -5.71 -21.15
N ILE A 96 -15.61 -6.41 -20.95
CA ILE A 96 -15.12 -7.42 -21.90
C ILE A 96 -16.04 -8.64 -21.95
N PHE A 97 -16.67 -9.03 -20.84
CA PHE A 97 -17.58 -10.20 -20.79
C PHE A 97 -19.02 -9.89 -21.17
N VAL A 98 -19.36 -8.62 -21.40
CA VAL A 98 -20.69 -8.18 -21.85
C VAL A 98 -20.76 -8.02 -23.38
N LYS A 99 -19.63 -8.15 -24.08
CA LYS A 99 -19.56 -8.23 -25.54
C LYS A 99 -19.38 -9.67 -26.00
#